data_AF-A0A5C8V704-F1
#
_entry.id   AF-A0A5C8V704-F1
#
_cell.length_a   1.000
_cell.length_b   1.000
_cell.length_c   1.000
_cell.angle_alpha   90.00
_cell.angle_beta   90.00
_cell.angle_gamma   90.00
#
_symmetry.space_group_name_H-M   'P 1'
#
loop_
_entity.id
_entity.type
_entity.pdbx_description
1 polymer ?
#
loop_
_entity_poly.entity_id
_entity_poly.type
_entity_poly.pdbx_seq_one_letter_code
_entity_poly.pdbx_strand_id
1 'polypeptide(L)'
;MAIKKEKIITKQKALARRPDGNEKFPCLSTTLSRTVVVHTKKMRTDFKILSFIILTSVIFGCHTTEQKPKKIVEQNFGLFQNESESVAVELKLTEYTEWKSLLERTEEIACNDSIPKITFENDSIIKRVYLRNPCWDNFGCILIKQRNTIQIHNDTISKADRFYYPLDSLASVLKKDFNNNGKIPSWSRNPEKLLIFLSYDDEKISLFPKTLYKVVNEYEKLTDSVVLKIWLNEKMDIPPPPPPPKEPVGIELIENEK
;
A
#
# COMPACT_ATOMS: atom_id res chain seq x y z
N MET A 1 -62.18 20.99 27.79
CA MET A 1 -60.85 21.01 27.12
C MET A 1 -60.89 20.04 25.96
N ALA A 2 -60.85 20.57 24.74
CA ALA A 2 -60.96 19.82 23.50
C ALA A 2 -59.57 19.43 23.00
N ILE A 3 -59.37 18.15 22.66
CA ILE A 3 -58.17 17.69 21.96
C ILE A 3 -58.58 17.28 20.54
N LYS A 4 -58.01 18.05 19.62
CA LYS A 4 -58.18 18.05 18.17
C LYS A 4 -57.53 16.79 17.58
N LYS A 5 -58.31 16.01 16.82
CA LYS A 5 -57.77 14.88 16.03
C LYS A 5 -57.35 15.41 14.65
N GLU A 6 -56.06 15.29 14.35
CA GLU A 6 -55.51 15.56 13.02
C GLU A 6 -55.76 14.38 12.08
N LYS A 7 -56.14 14.71 10.85
CA LYS A 7 -56.51 13.79 9.78
C LYS A 7 -55.44 13.94 8.69
N ILE A 8 -54.58 12.94 8.54
CA ILE A 8 -53.57 12.92 7.47
C ILE A 8 -54.27 12.46 6.19
N ILE A 9 -54.31 13.35 5.20
CA ILE A 9 -54.83 13.12 3.85
C ILE A 9 -53.62 12.97 2.92
N THR A 10 -53.37 11.76 2.43
CA THR A 10 -52.33 11.52 1.42
C THR A 10 -52.98 11.60 0.03
N LYS A 11 -52.59 12.63 -0.74
CA LYS A 11 -53.01 12.85 -2.14
C LYS A 11 -52.36 11.82 -3.06
N GLN A 12 -53.19 11.09 -3.81
CA GLN A 12 -52.76 10.35 -4.99
C GLN A 12 -52.42 11.33 -6.12
N LYS A 13 -51.28 11.12 -6.76
CA LYS A 13 -50.89 11.82 -7.99
C LYS A 13 -51.28 10.94 -9.17
N ALA A 14 -52.15 11.46 -10.02
CA ALA A 14 -52.54 10.87 -11.28
C ALA A 14 -51.42 11.04 -12.34
N LEU A 15 -51.15 9.99 -13.11
CA LEU A 15 -50.57 10.10 -14.45
C LEU A 15 -51.39 9.18 -15.37
N ALA A 16 -51.87 9.74 -16.47
CA ALA A 16 -52.73 9.08 -17.44
C ALA A 16 -51.91 8.55 -18.64
N ARG A 17 -52.15 7.26 -18.98
CA ARG A 17 -52.40 6.60 -20.30
C ARG A 17 -51.55 6.99 -21.52
N ARG A 18 -51.18 6.14 -22.49
CA ARG A 18 -51.38 4.71 -22.95
C ARG A 18 -50.53 4.58 -24.27
N PRO A 19 -50.55 3.51 -25.11
CA PRO A 19 -51.18 2.18 -25.03
C PRO A 19 -50.20 1.01 -25.31
N ASP A 20 -50.66 -0.19 -24.95
CA ASP A 20 -50.49 -1.49 -25.63
C ASP A 20 -50.77 -2.53 -24.52
N GLY A 21 -51.79 -3.37 -24.59
CA GLY A 21 -52.21 -4.14 -25.75
C GLY A 21 -51.95 -5.60 -25.41
N ASN A 22 -52.65 -6.14 -24.41
CA ASN A 22 -53.17 -7.52 -24.43
C ASN A 22 -53.93 -7.88 -23.15
N GLU A 23 -55.00 -8.61 -23.40
CA GLU A 23 -56.08 -9.03 -22.52
C GLU A 23 -55.68 -10.16 -21.56
N LYS A 24 -56.30 -10.18 -20.38
CA LYS A 24 -57.13 -11.31 -19.89
C LYS A 24 -57.82 -10.95 -18.56
N PHE A 25 -59.14 -10.93 -18.60
CA PHE A 25 -60.09 -11.05 -17.48
C PHE A 25 -60.38 -12.56 -17.21
N PRO A 26 -61.26 -12.96 -16.27
CA PRO A 26 -61.57 -12.45 -14.91
C PRO A 26 -61.55 -13.60 -13.87
N CYS A 27 -61.64 -13.27 -12.56
CA CYS A 27 -62.38 -14.10 -11.60
C CYS A 27 -62.86 -13.24 -10.43
N LEU A 28 -64.18 -13.12 -10.32
CA LEU A 28 -64.91 -12.67 -9.12
C LEU A 28 -64.75 -13.74 -8.03
N SER A 29 -64.58 -13.33 -6.77
CA SER A 29 -65.14 -14.10 -5.66
C SER A 29 -65.48 -13.23 -4.46
N THR A 30 -66.53 -13.65 -3.80
CA THR A 30 -67.42 -12.94 -2.90
C THR A 30 -66.95 -13.01 -1.45
N THR A 31 -67.40 -12.01 -0.70
CA THR A 31 -67.43 -11.84 0.76
C THR A 31 -67.51 -13.11 1.63
N LEU A 32 -66.86 -13.09 2.80
CA LEU A 32 -67.45 -13.55 4.06
C LEU A 32 -66.71 -12.99 5.27
N SER A 33 -67.37 -12.07 5.96
CA SER A 33 -67.04 -11.66 7.34
C SER A 33 -67.31 -12.83 8.26
N ARG A 34 -66.29 -13.27 9.02
CA ARG A 34 -66.45 -14.29 10.06
C ARG A 34 -66.16 -13.64 11.41
N THR A 35 -67.24 -13.41 12.17
CA THR A 35 -67.16 -13.03 13.58
C THR A 35 -66.68 -14.24 14.37
N VAL A 36 -65.49 -14.15 14.97
CA VAL A 36 -64.98 -15.17 15.90
C VAL A 36 -65.39 -14.76 17.31
N VAL A 37 -66.29 -15.53 17.90
CA VAL A 37 -66.62 -15.43 19.33
C VAL A 37 -65.46 -16.03 20.12
N VAL A 38 -64.69 -15.18 20.79
CA VAL A 38 -63.61 -15.60 21.70
C VAL A 38 -64.24 -15.99 23.03
N HIS A 39 -64.32 -17.29 23.30
CA HIS A 39 -64.55 -17.78 24.66
C HIS A 39 -63.26 -17.65 25.47
N THR A 40 -63.19 -16.62 26.32
CA THR A 40 -62.16 -16.52 27.36
C THR A 40 -62.45 -17.54 28.45
N LYS A 41 -61.76 -18.68 28.39
CA LYS A 41 -61.68 -19.62 29.51
C LYS A 41 -60.83 -18.98 30.61
N LYS A 42 -61.39 -18.90 31.81
CA LYS A 42 -60.79 -18.37 33.03
C LYS A 42 -59.56 -19.22 33.41
N MET A 43 -58.36 -18.82 32.96
CA MET A 43 -57.09 -19.30 33.50
C MET A 43 -56.75 -18.49 34.75
N ARG A 44 -57.10 -19.07 35.89
CA ARG A 44 -56.61 -18.67 37.21
C ARG A 44 -55.32 -19.46 37.43
N THR A 45 -54.34 -18.79 38.06
CA THR A 45 -53.00 -19.28 38.45
C THR A 45 -52.09 -19.66 37.30
N ASP A 46 -51.21 -18.72 36.93
CA ASP A 46 -49.82 -18.92 36.42
C ASP A 46 -49.12 -17.59 36.04
N PHE A 47 -49.74 -16.44 36.34
CA PHE A 47 -49.20 -15.11 36.04
C PHE A 47 -47.86 -14.79 36.73
N LYS A 48 -47.50 -15.51 37.80
CA LYS A 48 -46.23 -15.30 38.52
C LYS A 48 -45.02 -15.95 37.81
N ILE A 49 -45.22 -17.06 37.11
CA ILE A 49 -44.13 -17.80 36.43
C ILE A 49 -43.79 -17.09 35.11
N LEU A 50 -44.80 -16.63 34.37
CA LEU A 50 -44.62 -15.88 33.13
C LEU A 50 -43.91 -14.53 33.35
N SER A 51 -44.19 -13.86 34.48
CA SER A 51 -43.52 -12.62 34.86
C SER A 51 -42.03 -12.83 35.17
N PHE A 52 -41.63 -14.01 35.69
CA PHE A 52 -40.23 -14.32 35.97
C PHE A 52 -39.44 -14.63 34.69
N ILE A 53 -40.07 -15.29 33.70
CA ILE A 53 -39.44 -15.61 32.40
C ILE A 53 -39.19 -14.33 31.59
N ILE A 54 -40.13 -13.38 31.59
CA ILE A 54 -39.96 -12.09 30.91
C ILE A 54 -38.86 -11.26 31.59
N LEU A 55 -38.75 -11.33 32.93
CA LEU A 55 -37.74 -10.57 33.67
C LEU A 55 -36.31 -11.09 33.43
N THR A 56 -36.11 -12.41 33.27
CA THR A 56 -34.78 -12.98 33.01
C THR A 56 -34.30 -12.77 31.56
N SER A 57 -35.19 -12.70 30.58
CA SER A 57 -34.82 -12.42 29.18
C SER A 57 -34.31 -10.98 28.94
N VAL A 58 -34.66 -10.02 29.80
CA VAL A 58 -34.15 -8.64 29.71
C VAL A 58 -32.70 -8.54 30.20
N ILE A 59 -32.26 -9.44 31.09
CA ILE A 59 -30.91 -9.41 31.69
C ILE A 59 -29.84 -9.99 30.75
N PHE A 60 -30.22 -10.82 29.78
CA PHE A 60 -29.33 -11.32 28.72
C PHE A 60 -29.35 -10.47 27.44
N GLY A 61 -30.06 -9.33 27.45
CA GLY A 61 -30.09 -8.38 26.35
C GLY A 61 -28.79 -7.58 26.25
N CYS A 62 -27.96 -7.95 25.29
CA CYS A 62 -26.78 -7.21 24.79
C CYS A 62 -25.64 -6.97 25.79
N HIS A 63 -24.83 -8.00 26.03
CA HIS A 63 -23.38 -7.79 25.98
C HIS A 63 -22.96 -7.64 24.51
N THR A 64 -23.33 -6.53 23.88
CA THR A 64 -22.55 -6.04 22.73
C THR A 64 -21.20 -5.66 23.31
N THR A 65 -20.24 -6.58 23.24
CA THR A 65 -18.82 -6.22 23.33
C THR A 65 -18.63 -5.08 22.34
N GLU A 66 -18.52 -3.85 22.86
CA GLU A 66 -18.04 -2.72 22.08
C GLU A 66 -16.64 -3.13 21.61
N GLN A 67 -16.55 -3.67 20.39
CA GLN A 67 -15.29 -3.74 19.71
C GLN A 67 -14.89 -2.29 19.49
N LYS A 68 -14.04 -1.77 20.37
CA LYS A 68 -13.39 -0.47 20.16
C LYS A 68 -12.85 -0.50 18.73
N PRO A 69 -13.20 0.48 17.88
CA PRO A 69 -12.69 0.50 16.52
C PRO A 69 -11.18 0.43 16.60
N LYS A 70 -10.62 -0.64 16.01
CA LYS A 70 -9.19 -0.88 16.01
C LYS A 70 -8.55 0.30 15.31
N LYS A 71 -7.84 1.14 16.07
CA LYS A 71 -7.23 2.36 15.53
C LYS A 71 -6.18 1.95 14.51
N ILE A 72 -6.45 2.23 13.24
CA ILE A 72 -5.48 2.02 12.16
C ILE A 72 -4.39 3.08 12.30
N VAL A 73 -3.13 2.64 12.30
CA VAL A 73 -1.96 3.50 12.35
C VAL A 73 -1.46 3.72 10.93
N GLU A 74 -1.35 4.98 10.52
CA GLU A 74 -0.81 5.34 9.21
C GLU A 74 0.66 5.77 9.35
N GLN A 75 1.50 5.25 8.46
CA GLN A 75 2.93 5.57 8.40
C GLN A 75 3.30 5.92 6.96
N ASN A 76 3.79 7.14 6.75
CA ASN A 76 4.20 7.64 5.45
C ASN A 76 5.74 7.72 5.41
N PHE A 77 6.37 7.05 4.45
CA PHE A 77 7.81 7.06 4.23
C PHE A 77 8.14 7.69 2.88
N GLY A 78 9.04 8.67 2.87
CA GLY A 78 9.47 9.38 1.65
C GLY A 78 8.61 10.58 1.25
N LEU A 79 7.52 10.86 1.98
CA LEU A 79 6.76 12.10 1.81
C LEU A 79 7.43 13.22 2.62
N PHE A 80 7.80 14.33 1.97
CA PHE A 80 8.44 15.44 2.66
C PHE A 80 7.40 16.40 3.24
N GLN A 81 7.78 17.14 4.30
CA GLN A 81 6.84 17.96 5.09
C GLN A 81 6.11 19.04 4.29
N ASN A 82 6.69 19.48 3.16
CA ASN A 82 6.14 20.50 2.29
C ASN A 82 5.31 19.94 1.12
N GLU A 83 5.10 18.63 1.06
CA GLU A 83 4.37 17.96 -0.02
C GLU A 83 2.99 17.50 0.45
N SER A 84 2.01 17.64 -0.45
CA SER A 84 0.64 17.19 -0.20
C SER A 84 0.46 15.75 -0.66
N GLU A 85 -0.35 14.96 0.05
CA GLU A 85 -0.77 13.66 -0.46
C GLU A 85 -1.59 13.75 -1.76
N SER A 86 -2.14 14.92 -2.08
CA SER A 86 -2.95 15.15 -3.29
C SER A 86 -2.17 14.96 -4.60
N VAL A 87 -0.84 15.05 -4.57
CA VAL A 87 0.02 14.81 -5.76
C VAL A 87 0.47 13.35 -5.85
N ALA A 88 0.09 12.49 -4.91
CA ALA A 88 0.55 11.12 -4.88
C ALA A 88 -0.36 10.19 -5.71
N VAL A 89 0.26 9.39 -6.58
CA VAL A 89 -0.43 8.44 -7.47
C VAL A 89 -0.09 7.02 -7.03
N GLU A 90 -1.11 6.20 -6.77
CA GLU A 90 -0.92 4.82 -6.33
C GLU A 90 -0.44 3.92 -7.47
N LEU A 91 0.60 3.14 -7.19
CA LEU A 91 1.11 2.05 -8.01
C LEU A 91 0.60 0.73 -7.45
N LYS A 92 -0.36 0.11 -8.12
CA LYS A 92 -0.88 -1.20 -7.74
C LYS A 92 0.05 -2.30 -8.26
N LEU A 93 0.92 -2.81 -7.39
CA LEU A 93 1.96 -3.76 -7.79
C LEU A 93 1.45 -5.04 -8.49
N THR A 94 0.18 -5.41 -8.30
CA THR A 94 -0.46 -6.53 -8.99
C THR A 94 -0.72 -6.30 -10.48
N GLU A 95 -0.64 -5.05 -10.95
CA GLU A 95 -0.87 -4.68 -12.36
C GLU A 95 0.39 -4.82 -13.23
N TYR A 96 1.54 -5.17 -12.63
CA TYR A 96 2.83 -5.23 -13.32
C TYR A 96 3.42 -6.65 -13.25
N THR A 97 3.67 -7.23 -14.42
CA THR A 97 4.35 -8.53 -14.57
C THR A 97 5.80 -8.37 -15.02
N GLU A 98 6.19 -7.18 -15.48
CA GLU A 98 7.53 -6.85 -15.97
C GLU A 98 8.06 -5.62 -15.23
N TRP A 99 9.33 -5.65 -14.83
CA TRP A 99 9.98 -4.57 -14.10
C TRP A 99 9.98 -3.29 -14.91
N LYS A 100 10.21 -3.42 -16.22
CA LYS A 100 10.18 -2.30 -17.16
C LYS A 100 8.86 -1.54 -17.13
N SER A 101 7.73 -2.24 -17.17
CA SER A 101 6.40 -1.61 -17.13
C SER A 101 6.13 -0.82 -15.84
N LEU A 102 6.63 -1.31 -14.70
CA LEU A 102 6.54 -0.60 -13.42
C LEU A 102 7.42 0.65 -13.42
N LEU A 103 8.63 0.54 -13.99
CA LEU A 103 9.57 1.65 -14.10
C LEU A 103 9.02 2.76 -14.99
N GLU A 104 8.54 2.43 -16.19
CA GLU A 104 7.93 3.36 -17.15
C GLU A 104 6.75 4.11 -16.51
N ARG A 105 5.87 3.40 -15.78
CA ARG A 105 4.75 4.04 -15.09
C ARG A 105 5.21 4.94 -13.94
N THR A 106 6.25 4.54 -13.22
CA THR A 106 6.84 5.36 -12.16
C THR A 106 7.41 6.66 -12.72
N GLU A 107 8.08 6.59 -13.87
CA GLU A 107 8.63 7.74 -14.58
C GLU A 107 7.53 8.66 -15.13
N GLU A 108 6.49 8.12 -15.76
CA GLU A 108 5.34 8.89 -16.25
C GLU A 108 4.70 9.71 -15.12
N ILE A 109 4.53 9.11 -13.93
CA ILE A 109 4.00 9.81 -12.76
C ILE A 109 4.96 10.93 -12.32
N ALA A 110 6.26 10.61 -12.19
CA ALA A 110 7.26 11.58 -11.75
C ALA A 110 7.42 12.78 -12.71
N CYS A 111 7.27 12.55 -14.01
CA CYS A 111 7.32 13.61 -15.03
C CYS A 111 6.05 14.46 -15.13
N ASN A 112 4.93 14.01 -14.57
CA ASN A 112 3.68 14.76 -14.47
C ASN A 112 3.53 15.47 -13.11
N ASP A 113 4.65 15.94 -12.52
CA ASP A 113 4.72 16.64 -11.24
C ASP A 113 4.01 15.91 -10.07
N SER A 114 3.94 14.58 -10.17
CA SER A 114 3.25 13.72 -9.22
C SER A 114 4.22 12.76 -8.54
N ILE A 115 3.83 12.18 -7.41
CA ILE A 115 4.70 11.31 -6.60
C ILE A 115 4.18 9.87 -6.68
N PRO A 116 4.94 8.93 -7.26
CA PRO A 116 4.55 7.54 -7.28
C PRO A 116 4.53 6.97 -5.86
N LYS A 117 3.48 6.24 -5.49
CA LYS A 117 3.26 5.74 -4.13
C LYS A 117 2.87 4.27 -4.14
N ILE A 118 3.38 3.51 -3.19
CA ILE A 118 3.01 2.11 -2.95
C ILE A 118 2.46 2.00 -1.54
N THR A 119 1.28 1.39 -1.40
CA THR A 119 0.63 1.17 -0.11
C THR A 119 0.67 -0.30 0.31
N PHE A 120 1.13 -0.56 1.53
CA PHE A 120 1.01 -1.83 2.24
C PHE A 120 -0.01 -1.68 3.36
N GLU A 121 -1.05 -2.51 3.35
CA GLU A 121 -2.13 -2.45 4.34
C GLU A 121 -2.33 -3.80 5.02
N ASN A 122 -2.54 -3.75 6.33
CA ASN A 122 -3.08 -4.85 7.13
C ASN A 122 -4.10 -4.30 8.13
N ASP A 123 -4.75 -5.18 8.89
CA ASP A 123 -5.81 -4.85 9.84
C ASP A 123 -5.48 -3.80 10.92
N SER A 124 -4.23 -3.34 11.03
CA SER A 124 -3.79 -2.39 12.05
C SER A 124 -2.93 -1.25 11.53
N ILE A 125 -2.28 -1.43 10.38
CA ILE A 125 -1.25 -0.52 9.89
C ILE A 125 -1.41 -0.33 8.39
N ILE A 126 -1.39 0.93 7.97
CA ILE A 126 -1.21 1.33 6.57
C ILE A 126 0.17 1.97 6.46
N LYS A 127 1.07 1.34 5.69
CA LYS A 127 2.38 1.91 5.35
C LYS A 127 2.35 2.39 3.91
N ARG A 128 2.65 3.67 3.69
CA ARG A 128 2.73 4.27 2.36
C ARG A 128 4.18 4.63 2.07
N VAL A 129 4.68 4.20 0.91
CA VAL A 129 6.04 4.45 0.46
C VAL A 129 5.99 5.33 -0.77
N TYR A 130 6.49 6.55 -0.64
CA TYR A 130 6.54 7.54 -1.70
C TYR A 130 7.90 7.43 -2.38
N LEU A 131 7.88 6.96 -3.63
CA LEU A 131 9.08 6.78 -4.44
C LEU A 131 9.59 8.14 -4.89
N ARG A 132 10.90 8.33 -4.81
CA ARG A 132 11.54 9.64 -5.08
C ARG A 132 12.19 9.71 -6.45
N ASN A 133 11.75 8.86 -7.37
CA ASN A 133 12.23 8.81 -8.74
C ASN A 133 12.21 10.23 -9.35
N PRO A 134 13.32 10.68 -9.96
CA PRO A 134 13.31 11.92 -10.73
C PRO A 134 12.56 11.70 -12.04
N CYS A 135 12.10 12.79 -12.67
CA CYS A 135 11.75 12.78 -14.08
C CYS A 135 13.02 12.86 -14.93
N TRP A 136 13.40 11.79 -15.63
CA TRP A 136 14.68 11.75 -16.34
C TRP A 136 14.71 12.64 -17.58
N ASP A 137 13.56 12.93 -18.21
CA ASP A 137 13.45 13.90 -19.32
C ASP A 137 14.00 15.28 -18.96
N ASN A 138 13.95 15.65 -17.68
CA ASN A 138 14.39 16.96 -17.18
C ASN A 138 15.86 16.98 -16.73
N PHE A 139 16.55 15.82 -16.69
CA PHE A 139 17.91 15.73 -16.15
C PHE A 139 18.84 14.92 -17.05
N GLY A 140 19.87 15.57 -17.60
CA GLY A 140 20.91 14.86 -18.36
C GLY A 140 21.84 13.97 -17.52
N CYS A 141 22.07 14.31 -16.24
CA CYS A 141 22.81 13.46 -15.30
C CYS A 141 22.63 13.96 -13.85
N ILE A 142 22.18 13.09 -12.94
CA ILE A 142 22.16 13.40 -11.50
C ILE A 142 23.44 12.87 -10.85
N LEU A 143 24.28 13.77 -10.37
CA LEU A 143 25.57 13.43 -9.74
C LEU A 143 25.36 12.87 -8.32
N ILE A 144 25.08 11.58 -8.23
CA ILE A 144 24.92 10.87 -6.96
C ILE A 144 26.26 10.24 -6.57
N LYS A 145 26.75 10.55 -5.36
CA LYS A 145 27.94 9.90 -4.84
C LYS A 145 27.61 8.45 -4.46
N GLN A 146 28.20 7.48 -5.16
CA GLN A 146 28.02 6.03 -4.93
C GLN A 146 28.19 5.60 -3.45
N ARG A 147 29.05 6.28 -2.69
CA ARG A 147 29.19 6.01 -1.24
C ARG A 147 27.90 6.27 -0.45
N ASN A 148 26.97 7.08 -0.95
CA ASN A 148 25.69 7.35 -0.30
C ASN A 148 24.57 6.46 -0.83
N THR A 149 24.86 5.52 -1.74
CA THR A 149 23.86 4.66 -2.35
C THR A 149 23.96 3.25 -1.82
N ILE A 150 22.81 2.61 -1.63
CA ILE A 150 22.68 1.16 -1.47
C ILE A 150 21.88 0.71 -2.68
N GLN A 151 22.44 -0.16 -3.50
CA GLN A 151 21.74 -0.72 -4.65
C GLN A 151 21.29 -2.13 -4.29
N ILE A 152 20.03 -2.47 -4.57
CA ILE A 152 19.50 -3.81 -4.37
C ILE A 152 18.98 -4.27 -5.71
N HIS A 153 19.63 -5.29 -6.26
CA HIS A 153 19.19 -5.95 -7.48
C HIS A 153 18.78 -7.38 -7.15
N ASN A 154 17.51 -7.72 -7.37
CA ASN A 154 16.91 -8.98 -6.95
C ASN A 154 17.03 -9.25 -5.43
N ASP A 155 18.04 -10.01 -5.04
CA ASP A 155 18.38 -10.45 -3.69
C ASP A 155 19.83 -10.09 -3.31
N THR A 156 20.51 -9.30 -4.15
CA THR A 156 21.90 -8.88 -3.95
C THR A 156 21.96 -7.38 -3.68
N ILE A 157 22.63 -7.03 -2.59
CA ILE A 157 22.96 -5.65 -2.24
C ILE A 157 24.34 -5.34 -2.79
N SER A 158 24.46 -4.26 -3.57
CA SER A 158 25.73 -3.68 -4.01
C SER A 158 25.97 -2.35 -3.31
N LYS A 159 27.20 -2.16 -2.82
CA LYS A 159 27.68 -0.93 -2.17
C LYS A 159 28.97 -0.45 -2.83
N ALA A 160 28.99 0.82 -3.22
CA ALA A 160 30.14 1.48 -3.84
C ALA A 160 30.74 0.69 -5.02
N ASP A 161 29.89 -0.07 -5.72
CA ASP A 161 30.20 -0.92 -6.89
C ASP A 161 31.35 -1.91 -6.68
N ARG A 162 31.58 -2.31 -5.42
CA ARG A 162 32.70 -3.19 -5.04
C ARG A 162 32.35 -4.20 -3.96
N PHE A 163 31.37 -3.89 -3.12
CA PHE A 163 30.96 -4.77 -2.04
C PHE A 163 29.58 -5.35 -2.32
N TYR A 164 29.50 -6.68 -2.31
CA TYR A 164 28.28 -7.42 -2.55
C TYR A 164 27.87 -8.15 -1.28
N TYR A 165 26.60 -8.05 -0.92
CA TYR A 165 26.02 -8.70 0.25
C TYR A 165 24.70 -9.37 -0.13
N PRO A 166 24.35 -10.51 0.48
CA PRO A 166 23.00 -11.06 0.32
C PRO A 166 21.98 -10.13 0.98
N LEU A 167 20.73 -10.14 0.50
CA LEU A 167 19.63 -9.31 1.02
C LEU A 167 19.38 -9.53 2.53
N ASP A 168 19.76 -10.67 3.09
CA ASP A 168 19.68 -10.92 4.54
C ASP A 168 20.63 -10.07 5.38
N SER A 169 21.67 -9.53 4.75
CA SER A 169 22.58 -8.56 5.39
C SER A 169 22.02 -7.13 5.43
N LEU A 170 20.82 -6.87 4.85
CA LEU A 170 20.26 -5.52 4.69
C LEU A 170 20.27 -4.70 5.98
N ALA A 171 19.81 -5.27 7.09
CA ALA A 171 19.78 -4.60 8.39
C ALA A 171 21.17 -4.11 8.81
N SER A 172 22.19 -4.96 8.65
CA SER A 172 23.57 -4.64 9.00
C SER A 172 24.19 -3.60 8.07
N VAL A 173 23.88 -3.66 6.77
CA VAL A 173 24.35 -2.70 5.76
C VAL A 173 23.73 -1.33 6.00
N LEU A 174 22.40 -1.25 6.16
CA LEU A 174 21.69 -0.02 6.48
C LEU A 174 22.22 0.60 7.77
N LYS A 175 22.40 -0.20 8.84
CA LYS A 175 22.93 0.29 10.12
C LYS A 175 24.34 0.87 9.97
N LYS A 176 25.20 0.25 9.15
CA LYS A 176 26.55 0.77 8.88
C LYS A 176 26.50 2.10 8.13
N ASP A 177 25.73 2.19 7.05
CA ASP A 177 25.56 3.43 6.28
C ASP A 177 24.98 4.57 7.14
N PHE A 178 23.91 4.27 7.88
CA PHE A 178 23.19 5.23 8.71
C PHE A 178 24.10 5.83 9.79
N ASN A 179 24.88 4.99 10.47
CA ASN A 179 25.74 5.43 11.59
C ASN A 179 27.14 5.89 11.18
N ASN A 180 27.51 5.76 9.90
CA ASN A 180 28.87 6.05 9.45
C ASN A 180 29.27 7.52 9.66
N ASN A 181 28.34 8.46 9.43
CA ASN A 181 28.58 9.90 9.57
C ASN A 181 29.87 10.38 8.85
N GLY A 182 30.21 9.76 7.71
CA GLY A 182 31.35 10.12 6.88
C GLY A 182 32.72 9.62 7.38
N LYS A 183 32.76 8.77 8.41
CA LYS A 183 34.02 8.23 8.96
C LYS A 183 34.73 7.30 7.99
N ILE A 184 34.01 6.34 7.40
CA ILE A 184 34.54 5.40 6.42
C ILE A 184 34.17 5.90 5.01
N PRO A 185 35.15 6.14 4.12
CA PRO A 185 34.90 6.76 2.80
C PRO A 185 33.95 6.00 1.88
N SER A 186 33.86 4.68 2.00
CA SER A 186 33.01 3.80 1.18
C SER A 186 31.54 3.76 1.62
N TRP A 187 31.21 4.34 2.76
CA TRP A 187 29.87 4.36 3.35
C TRP A 187 29.27 5.77 3.36
N SER A 188 27.97 5.87 3.61
CA SER A 188 27.22 7.12 3.51
C SER A 188 27.78 8.19 4.43
N ARG A 189 27.79 9.43 3.93
CA ARG A 189 28.27 10.57 4.72
C ARG A 189 27.32 10.90 5.88
N ASN A 190 26.02 10.70 5.72
CA ASN A 190 25.02 10.86 6.76
C ASN A 190 23.68 10.19 6.33
N PRO A 191 22.74 9.97 7.26
CA PRO A 191 21.43 9.40 6.93
C PRO A 191 20.66 10.16 5.83
N GLU A 192 20.66 11.50 5.89
CA GLU A 192 19.93 12.34 4.94
C GLU A 192 20.40 12.20 3.49
N LYS A 193 21.65 11.78 3.27
CA LYS A 193 22.20 11.57 1.93
C LYS A 193 21.97 10.16 1.41
N LEU A 194 21.57 9.22 2.27
CA LEU A 194 21.32 7.84 1.88
C LEU A 194 20.25 7.79 0.78
N LEU A 195 20.51 7.01 -0.25
CA LEU A 195 19.59 6.73 -1.34
C LEU A 195 19.60 5.23 -1.61
N ILE A 196 18.41 4.62 -1.69
CA ILE A 196 18.27 3.21 -1.98
C ILE A 196 17.77 3.05 -3.41
N PHE A 197 18.51 2.31 -4.22
CA PHE A 197 18.09 1.91 -5.55
C PHE A 197 17.56 0.48 -5.49
N LEU A 198 16.40 0.25 -6.09
CA LEU A 198 15.83 -1.07 -6.28
C LEU A 198 15.76 -1.36 -7.78
N SER A 199 16.17 -2.56 -8.19
CA SER A 199 16.02 -3.06 -9.55
C SER A 199 15.76 -4.56 -9.54
N TYR A 200 15.07 -5.06 -10.56
CA TYR A 200 14.71 -6.47 -10.67
C TYR A 200 14.86 -6.95 -12.11
N ASP A 201 15.25 -8.22 -12.27
CA ASP A 201 14.98 -8.94 -13.51
C ASP A 201 13.47 -9.25 -13.56
N ASP A 202 12.86 -9.23 -14.74
CA ASP A 202 11.40 -9.42 -14.90
C ASP A 202 10.91 -10.72 -14.24
N GLU A 203 11.66 -11.81 -14.39
CA GLU A 203 11.37 -13.12 -13.80
C GLU A 203 11.26 -13.10 -12.26
N LYS A 204 11.85 -12.08 -11.61
CA LYS A 204 11.96 -11.96 -10.16
C LYS A 204 11.16 -10.78 -9.59
N ILE A 205 10.40 -10.03 -10.41
CA ILE A 205 9.60 -8.89 -9.94
C ILE A 205 8.63 -9.26 -8.81
N SER A 206 8.13 -10.49 -8.78
CA SER A 206 7.25 -10.99 -7.71
C SER A 206 7.86 -10.87 -6.30
N LEU A 207 9.19 -10.77 -6.19
CA LEU A 207 9.91 -10.56 -4.93
C LEU A 207 9.98 -9.08 -4.51
N PHE A 208 9.76 -8.13 -5.42
CA PHE A 208 9.87 -6.69 -5.17
C PHE A 208 9.02 -6.20 -3.99
N PRO A 209 7.71 -6.53 -3.87
CA PRO A 209 6.90 -6.08 -2.74
C PRO A 209 7.48 -6.51 -1.39
N LYS A 210 8.00 -7.74 -1.31
CA LYS A 210 8.63 -8.29 -0.10
C LYS A 210 9.92 -7.54 0.24
N THR A 211 10.75 -7.24 -0.76
CA THR A 211 12.00 -6.49 -0.55
C THR A 211 11.73 -5.05 -0.14
N LEU A 212 10.79 -4.37 -0.79
CA LEU A 212 10.41 -3.01 -0.44
C LEU A 212 9.90 -2.93 1.01
N TYR A 213 9.02 -3.87 1.40
CA TYR A 213 8.55 -3.97 2.78
C TYR A 213 9.70 -4.23 3.76
N LYS A 214 10.67 -5.09 3.41
CA LYS A 214 11.88 -5.33 4.22
C LYS A 214 12.70 -4.05 4.39
N VAL A 215 12.94 -3.30 3.31
CA VAL A 215 13.68 -2.03 3.35
C VAL A 215 13.03 -1.04 4.31
N VAL A 216 11.71 -0.83 4.19
CA VAL A 216 10.97 0.10 5.05
C VAL A 216 11.05 -0.32 6.51
N ASN A 217 10.82 -1.60 6.81
CA ASN A 217 10.87 -2.09 8.18
C ASN A 217 12.27 -2.02 8.80
N GLU A 218 13.33 -2.32 8.05
CA GLU A 218 14.69 -2.19 8.57
C GLU A 218 15.07 -0.72 8.78
N TYR A 219 14.57 0.19 7.93
CA TYR A 219 14.79 1.62 8.10
C TYR A 219 14.06 2.18 9.33
N GLU A 220 12.79 1.82 9.54
CA GLU A 220 11.98 2.22 10.70
C GLU A 220 12.65 1.84 12.04
N LYS A 221 13.36 0.71 12.09
CA LYS A 221 14.12 0.30 13.29
C LYS A 221 15.31 1.20 13.61
N LEU A 222 15.79 1.99 12.65
CA LEU A 222 16.97 2.84 12.80
C LEU A 222 16.61 4.27 13.20
N THR A 223 15.41 4.74 12.88
CA THR A 223 15.02 6.14 13.07
C THR A 223 13.51 6.34 13.02
N ASP A 224 13.02 7.34 13.75
CA ASP A 224 11.66 7.86 13.62
C ASP A 224 11.50 8.81 12.41
N SER A 225 12.58 9.10 11.68
CA SER A 225 12.54 9.93 10.48
C SER A 225 11.74 9.25 9.38
N VAL A 226 10.94 10.03 8.67
CA VAL A 226 10.21 9.57 7.47
C VAL A 226 10.98 9.84 6.18
N VAL A 227 12.18 10.43 6.25
CA VAL A 227 12.97 10.86 5.09
C VAL A 227 13.72 9.67 4.47
N LEU A 228 12.96 8.74 3.89
CA LEU A 228 13.43 7.59 3.14
C LEU A 228 13.38 7.90 1.64
N LYS A 229 14.53 7.80 0.97
CA LYS A 229 14.62 8.00 -0.48
C LYS A 229 14.86 6.66 -1.17
N ILE A 230 13.86 6.22 -1.92
CA ILE A 230 13.92 5.00 -2.73
C ILE A 230 13.67 5.38 -4.18
N TRP A 231 14.57 4.94 -5.07
CA TRP A 231 14.40 5.04 -6.51
C TRP A 231 14.29 3.65 -7.11
N LEU A 232 13.32 3.46 -7.99
CA LEU A 232 13.32 2.32 -8.91
C LEU A 232 14.24 2.65 -10.07
N ASN A 233 15.03 1.69 -10.54
CA ASN A 233 15.94 1.92 -11.66
C ASN A 233 16.05 0.67 -12.54
N GLU A 234 16.58 0.85 -13.74
CA GLU A 234 17.15 -0.26 -14.49
C GLU A 234 18.34 -0.85 -13.72
N LYS A 235 18.70 -2.09 -14.06
CA LYS A 235 19.93 -2.68 -13.56
C LYS A 235 21.10 -1.84 -14.05
N MET A 236 21.91 -1.32 -13.13
CA MET A 236 23.14 -0.65 -13.53
C MET A 236 24.13 -1.70 -14.03
N ASP A 237 24.44 -1.67 -15.32
CA ASP A 237 25.54 -2.44 -15.87
C ASP A 237 26.86 -1.85 -15.37
N ILE A 238 27.50 -2.56 -14.43
CA ILE A 238 28.86 -2.22 -14.03
C ILE A 238 29.76 -2.74 -15.17
N PRO A 239 30.45 -1.85 -15.92
CA PRO A 239 31.34 -2.31 -16.97
C PRO A 239 32.39 -3.23 -16.35
N PRO A 240 32.76 -4.34 -17.02
CA PRO A 240 33.81 -5.21 -16.53
C PRO A 240 35.08 -4.37 -16.30
N PRO A 241 35.88 -4.71 -15.27
CA PRO A 241 37.13 -4.00 -15.04
C PRO A 241 37.98 -4.01 -16.32
N PRO A 242 38.72 -2.92 -16.61
CA PRO A 242 39.56 -2.87 -17.80
C PRO A 242 40.53 -4.06 -17.80
N PRO A 243 40.77 -4.68 -18.97
CA PRO A 243 41.68 -5.80 -19.05
C PRO A 243 43.06 -5.42 -18.51
N PRO A 244 43.81 -6.36 -17.91
CA PRO A 244 45.15 -6.09 -17.41
C PRO A 244 46.01 -5.41 -18.48
N PRO A 245 46.90 -4.47 -18.11
CA PRO A 245 47.88 -3.93 -19.06
C PRO A 245 48.60 -5.09 -19.74
N LYS A 246 48.67 -5.08 -21.07
CA LYS A 246 49.47 -6.07 -21.81
C LYS A 246 50.89 -6.01 -21.26
N GLU A 247 51.44 -7.15 -20.85
CA GLU A 247 52.83 -7.22 -20.41
C GLU A 247 53.71 -6.59 -21.51
N PRO A 248 54.68 -5.73 -21.13
CA PRO A 248 55.54 -5.11 -22.11
C PRO A 248 56.22 -6.23 -22.90
N VAL A 249 55.97 -6.22 -24.22
CA VAL A 249 56.66 -7.11 -25.16
C VAL A 249 58.14 -6.94 -24.92
N GLY A 250 58.79 -8.01 -24.46
CA GLY A 250 60.23 -8.02 -24.21
C GLY A 250 60.92 -7.49 -25.45
N ILE A 251 61.57 -6.34 -25.32
CA ILE A 251 62.46 -5.84 -26.37
C ILE A 251 63.61 -6.83 -26.38
N GLU A 252 63.63 -7.75 -27.35
CA GLU A 252 64.82 -8.52 -27.66
C GLU A 252 65.93 -7.51 -27.99
N LEU A 253 66.88 -7.39 -27.06
CA LEU A 253 68.11 -6.69 -27.32
C LEU A 253 68.83 -7.49 -28.40
N ILE A 254 68.78 -6.98 -29.64
CA ILE A 254 69.63 -7.46 -30.71
C ILE A 254 71.06 -7.11 -30.29
N GLU A 255 71.79 -8.10 -29.76
CA GLU A 255 73.24 -8.04 -29.64
C GLU A 255 73.81 -7.95 -31.05
N ASN A 256 74.28 -6.76 -31.41
CA ASN A 256 75.13 -6.57 -32.58
C ASN A 256 76.49 -7.21 -32.27
N GLU A 257 76.71 -8.42 -32.76
CA GLU A 257 78.04 -8.99 -32.87
C GLU A 257 78.89 -8.22 -33.89
N LYS A 258 80.18 -8.18 -33.59
CA LYS A 258 81.23 -7.29 -34.08
C LYS A 258 81.94 -7.84 -35.31
#